data_AF-A0A958J881-F1
#
_entry.id   AF-A0A958J881-F1
#
_cell.length_a   1.000
_cell.length_b   1.000
_cell.length_c   1.000
_cell.angle_alpha   90.00
_cell.angle_beta   90.00
_cell.angle_gamma   90.00
#
_symmetry.space_group_name_H-M   'P 1'
#
loop_
_entity.id
_entity.type
_entity.pdbx_description
1 polymer ?
#
loop_
_entity_poly.entity_id
_entity_poly.type
_entity_poly.pdbx_seq_one_letter_code
_entity_poly.pdbx_strand_id
1 'polypeptide(L)'
;MKTWQAFREGGKNIYARRRYVLVIYGLNLILALILGSFVATDIRASLGNSAAAETLREGFNDAWYRGFSAQAQGVSATFRPAVTGIGAVFEGLDALLQGEIFNHPGGIYWLGLLYWGMWVFFSAGFISLFGSDRGEFFRDAERLFLRFLLLAASAGILYILIFTVLLPLLNSLVEQFTREMIDERPVFYYTLGKYALVWIPVLLIQLVLDYSKIAAMRH
;
A
#
# COMPACT_ATOMS: atom_id res chain seq x y z
N MET A 1 -2.27 33.98 -7.54
CA MET A 1 -3.74 34.05 -7.33
C MET A 1 -4.53 32.93 -8.03
N LYS A 2 -4.16 32.45 -9.24
CA LYS A 2 -4.87 31.36 -9.94
C LYS A 2 -4.85 29.99 -9.23
N THR A 3 -3.77 29.65 -8.51
CA THR A 3 -3.63 28.37 -7.80
C THR A 3 -4.62 28.20 -6.64
N TRP A 4 -4.86 29.28 -5.88
CA TRP A 4 -5.78 29.25 -4.74
C TRP A 4 -7.25 29.11 -5.18
N GLN A 5 -7.62 29.71 -6.31
CA GLN A 5 -8.95 29.58 -6.89
C GLN A 5 -9.21 28.14 -7.38
N ALA A 6 -8.25 27.54 -8.08
CA ALA A 6 -8.33 26.15 -8.52
C ALA A 6 -8.48 25.18 -7.33
N PHE A 7 -7.75 25.43 -6.23
CA PHE A 7 -7.87 24.60 -5.02
C PHE A 7 -9.25 24.71 -4.38
N ARG A 8 -9.80 25.92 -4.29
CA ARG A 8 -11.14 26.16 -3.72
C ARG A 8 -12.25 25.58 -4.59
N GLU A 9 -12.13 25.66 -5.91
CA GLU A 9 -13.06 25.06 -6.86
C GLU A 9 -13.01 23.52 -6.80
N GLY A 10 -11.81 22.95 -6.71
CA GLY A 10 -11.62 21.51 -6.47
C GLY A 10 -12.34 21.05 -5.21
N GLY A 11 -12.17 21.76 -4.08
CA GLY A 11 -12.85 21.44 -2.82
C GLY A 11 -14.39 21.48 -2.92
N LYS A 12 -14.95 22.48 -3.62
CA LYS A 12 -16.39 22.56 -3.87
C LYS A 12 -16.90 21.41 -4.74
N ASN A 13 -16.15 21.04 -5.78
CA ASN A 13 -16.49 19.92 -6.65
C ASN A 13 -16.45 18.57 -5.92
N ILE A 14 -15.48 18.37 -5.01
CA ILE A 14 -15.44 17.19 -4.14
C ILE A 14 -16.68 17.12 -3.25
N TYR A 15 -17.05 18.22 -2.60
CA TYR A 15 -18.23 18.27 -1.73
C TYR A 15 -19.52 17.98 -2.49
N ALA A 16 -19.67 18.54 -3.70
CA ALA A 16 -20.81 18.28 -4.57
C ALA A 16 -20.92 16.79 -4.99
N ARG A 17 -19.78 16.09 -5.08
CA ARG A 17 -19.68 14.68 -5.50
C ARG A 17 -19.36 13.72 -4.35
N ARG A 18 -19.62 14.12 -3.09
CA ARG A 18 -19.30 13.38 -1.85
C ARG A 18 -19.79 11.93 -1.82
N ARG A 19 -20.87 11.61 -2.54
CA ARG A 19 -21.41 10.23 -2.62
C ARG A 19 -20.36 9.23 -3.08
N TYR A 20 -19.52 9.59 -4.05
CA TYR A 20 -18.50 8.68 -4.59
C TYR A 20 -17.35 8.49 -3.61
N VAL A 21 -16.97 9.54 -2.88
CA VAL A 21 -15.98 9.47 -1.81
C VAL A 21 -16.47 8.55 -0.69
N LEU A 22 -17.73 8.70 -0.27
CA LEU A 22 -18.34 7.85 0.77
C LEU A 22 -18.45 6.39 0.33
N VAL A 23 -18.80 6.11 -0.93
CA VAL A 23 -18.86 4.75 -1.46
C VAL A 23 -17.49 4.08 -1.40
N ILE A 24 -16.43 4.77 -1.82
CA ILE A 24 -15.08 4.18 -1.79
C ILE A 24 -14.57 4.02 -0.36
N TYR A 25 -14.83 4.99 0.50
CA TYR A 25 -14.52 4.86 1.92
C TYR A 25 -15.24 3.64 2.53
N GLY A 26 -16.53 3.48 2.24
CA GLY A 26 -17.33 2.34 2.66
C GLY A 26 -16.79 1.01 2.12
N LEU A 27 -16.38 0.96 0.85
CA LEU A 27 -15.77 -0.24 0.26
C LEU A 27 -14.44 -0.59 0.93
N ASN A 28 -13.59 0.39 1.20
CA ASN A 28 -12.34 0.19 1.93
C ASN A 28 -12.59 -0.31 3.36
N LEU A 29 -13.59 0.27 4.03
CA LEU A 29 -13.98 -0.16 5.37
C LEU A 29 -14.51 -1.60 5.36
N ILE A 30 -15.37 -1.95 4.41
CA ILE A 30 -15.89 -3.31 4.25
C ILE A 30 -14.74 -4.29 4.00
N LEU A 31 -13.81 -3.96 3.09
CA LEU A 31 -12.65 -4.80 2.81
C LEU A 31 -11.78 -4.99 4.06
N ALA A 32 -11.50 -3.91 4.79
CA ALA A 32 -10.74 -3.95 6.03
C ALA A 32 -11.43 -4.81 7.10
N LEU A 33 -12.77 -4.70 7.23
CA LEU A 33 -13.55 -5.51 8.17
C LEU A 33 -13.55 -6.99 7.78
N ILE A 34 -13.68 -7.32 6.50
CA ILE A 34 -13.62 -8.70 6.01
C ILE A 34 -12.25 -9.30 6.34
N LEU A 35 -11.16 -8.63 5.95
CA LEU A 35 -9.80 -9.10 6.22
C LEU A 35 -9.54 -9.21 7.72
N GLY A 36 -9.93 -8.20 8.50
CA GLY A 36 -9.81 -8.21 9.95
C GLY A 36 -10.62 -9.33 10.61
N SER A 37 -11.76 -9.74 10.03
CA SER A 37 -12.56 -10.84 10.56
C SER A 37 -11.88 -12.20 10.40
N PHE A 38 -11.15 -12.44 9.31
CA PHE A 38 -10.34 -13.65 9.13
C PHE A 38 -9.25 -13.73 10.20
N VAL A 39 -8.48 -12.65 10.36
CA VAL A 39 -7.43 -12.56 11.37
C VAL A 39 -8.02 -12.75 12.78
N ALA A 40 -9.14 -12.10 13.09
CA ALA A 40 -9.80 -12.23 14.38
C ALA A 40 -10.30 -13.66 14.67
N THR A 41 -10.76 -14.37 13.64
CA THR A 41 -11.22 -15.76 13.77
C THR A 41 -10.06 -16.69 14.07
N ASP A 42 -8.95 -16.54 13.35
CA ASP A 42 -7.74 -17.36 13.56
C ASP A 42 -7.08 -17.08 14.91
N ILE A 43 -7.05 -15.81 15.34
CA ILE A 43 -6.58 -15.44 16.68
C ILE A 43 -7.49 -16.10 17.74
N ARG A 44 -8.82 -16.01 17.61
CA ARG A 44 -9.75 -16.64 18.57
C ARG A 44 -9.58 -18.15 18.62
N ALA A 45 -9.40 -18.80 17.47
CA ALA A 45 -9.16 -20.24 17.40
C ALA A 45 -7.84 -20.63 18.08
N SER A 46 -6.78 -19.82 17.91
CA SER A 46 -5.49 -20.03 18.56
C SER A 46 -5.55 -19.81 20.08
N LEU A 47 -6.39 -18.89 20.55
CA LEU A 47 -6.56 -18.57 21.97
C LEU A 47 -7.48 -19.53 22.72
N GLY A 48 -8.47 -20.12 22.03
CA GLY A 48 -9.48 -20.97 22.65
C GLY A 48 -8.95 -22.23 23.34
N ASN A 49 -7.71 -22.64 23.06
CA ASN A 49 -7.09 -23.85 23.60
C ASN A 49 -5.91 -23.59 24.57
N SER A 50 -5.66 -22.34 25.01
CA SER A 50 -4.42 -21.98 25.70
C SER A 50 -4.60 -21.04 26.90
N ALA A 51 -3.80 -21.28 27.95
CA ALA A 51 -3.57 -20.33 29.06
C ALA A 51 -3.07 -18.95 28.58
N ALA A 52 -2.62 -18.85 27.31
CA ALA A 52 -2.27 -17.61 26.64
C ALA A 52 -3.40 -16.58 26.61
N ALA A 53 -4.67 -17.00 26.60
CA ALA A 53 -5.81 -16.09 26.63
C ALA A 53 -5.84 -15.25 27.92
N GLU A 54 -5.47 -15.85 29.07
CA GLU A 54 -5.42 -15.15 30.34
C GLU A 54 -4.15 -14.27 30.43
N THR A 55 -3.00 -14.78 29.98
CA THR A 55 -1.75 -14.00 29.93
C THR A 55 -1.86 -12.78 29.03
N LEU A 56 -2.60 -12.86 27.92
CA LEU A 56 -2.82 -11.74 27.01
C LEU A 56 -3.67 -10.61 27.61
N ARG A 57 -4.41 -10.87 28.69
CA ARG A 57 -5.14 -9.83 29.45
C ARG A 57 -4.19 -9.02 30.32
N GLU A 58 -3.10 -9.64 30.77
CA GLU A 58 -2.08 -9.02 31.63
C GLU A 58 -0.96 -8.35 30.81
N GLY A 59 -0.70 -8.82 29.59
CA GLY A 59 0.29 -8.22 28.69
C GLY A 59 0.54 -9.05 27.43
N PHE A 60 1.33 -8.53 26.50
CA PHE A 60 1.65 -9.25 25.26
C PHE A 60 2.42 -10.55 25.54
N ASN A 61 1.92 -11.69 25.03
CA ASN A 61 2.57 -12.99 25.18
C ASN A 61 3.35 -13.36 23.91
N ASP A 62 4.66 -13.16 23.97
CA ASP A 62 5.57 -13.41 22.84
C ASP A 62 5.72 -14.90 22.48
N ALA A 63 5.62 -15.80 23.45
CA ALA A 63 5.68 -17.25 23.21
C ALA A 63 4.45 -17.73 22.41
N TRP A 64 3.26 -17.23 22.76
CA TRP A 64 2.05 -17.47 21.99
C TRP A 64 2.16 -16.88 20.58
N TYR A 65 2.60 -15.63 20.45
CA TYR A 65 2.72 -14.97 19.16
C TYR A 65 3.66 -15.72 18.21
N ARG A 66 4.82 -16.18 18.70
CA ARG A 66 5.74 -17.00 17.89
C ARG A 66 5.06 -18.29 17.41
N GLY A 67 4.33 -18.98 18.29
CA GLY A 67 3.55 -20.17 17.92
C GLY A 67 2.46 -19.88 16.89
N PHE A 68 1.70 -18.81 17.09
CA PHE A 68 0.68 -18.35 16.13
C PHE A 68 1.30 -18.01 14.78
N SER A 69 2.35 -17.20 14.75
CA SER A 69 3.03 -16.75 13.52
C SER A 69 3.64 -17.91 12.72
N ALA A 70 4.09 -18.98 13.39
CA ALA A 70 4.64 -20.17 12.73
C ALA A 70 3.57 -21.00 12.01
N GLN A 71 2.31 -20.91 12.45
CA GLN A 71 1.19 -21.68 11.91
C GLN A 71 0.23 -20.83 11.06
N ALA A 72 0.28 -19.50 11.21
CA ALA A 72 -0.56 -18.56 10.48
C ALA A 72 -0.28 -18.63 8.97
N GLN A 73 -1.35 -18.67 8.17
CA GLN A 73 -1.28 -18.67 6.71
C GLN A 73 -2.19 -17.58 6.14
N GLY A 74 -1.93 -17.19 4.89
CA GLY A 74 -2.74 -16.20 4.20
C GLY A 74 -2.75 -14.85 4.92
N VAL A 75 -3.94 -14.26 5.09
CA VAL A 75 -4.12 -12.92 5.69
C VAL A 75 -3.64 -12.89 7.15
N SER A 76 -3.79 -13.98 7.90
CA SER A 76 -3.38 -14.04 9.31
C SER A 76 -1.86 -14.01 9.50
N ALA A 77 -1.09 -14.36 8.47
CA ALA A 77 0.36 -14.23 8.49
C ALA A 77 0.85 -12.77 8.43
N THR A 78 -0.02 -11.82 8.10
CA THR A 78 0.30 -10.38 8.16
C THR A 78 0.11 -9.79 9.55
N PHE A 79 -0.43 -10.56 10.50
CA PHE A 79 -0.59 -10.10 11.87
C PHE A 79 0.79 -9.96 12.51
N ARG A 80 1.19 -8.71 12.77
CA ARG A 80 2.41 -8.37 13.50
C ARG A 80 2.05 -7.59 14.76
N PRO A 81 2.85 -7.71 15.84
CA PRO A 81 2.63 -6.95 17.06
C PRO A 81 3.08 -5.52 16.80
N ALA A 82 2.13 -4.65 16.46
CA ALA A 82 2.42 -3.24 16.27
C ALA A 82 2.47 -2.53 17.63
N VAL A 83 3.44 -1.63 17.80
CA VAL A 83 3.45 -0.68 18.92
C VAL A 83 2.19 0.19 18.79
N THR A 84 1.31 0.13 19.78
CA THR A 84 0.00 0.81 19.76
C THR A 84 0.14 2.31 19.47
N GLY A 85 -0.78 2.87 18.69
CA GLY A 85 -0.80 4.30 18.35
C GLY A 85 -0.17 4.59 16.98
N ILE A 86 0.62 5.67 16.88
CA ILE A 86 1.22 6.12 15.61
C ILE A 86 2.27 5.12 15.10
N GLY A 87 2.86 4.30 15.97
CA GLY A 87 3.85 3.27 15.61
C GLY A 87 3.36 2.27 14.56
N ALA A 88 2.08 1.88 14.62
CA ALA A 88 1.47 0.99 13.63
C ALA A 88 1.44 1.58 12.22
N VAL A 89 1.31 2.91 12.09
CA VAL A 89 1.34 3.59 10.79
C VAL A 89 2.76 3.59 10.23
N PHE A 90 3.75 3.81 11.09
CA PHE A 90 5.16 3.79 10.68
C PHE A 90 5.64 2.39 10.29
N GLU A 91 5.14 1.33 10.94
CA GLU A 91 5.48 -0.05 10.59
C GLU A 91 5.03 -0.40 9.16
N GLY A 92 3.82 0.01 8.77
CA GLY A 92 3.35 -0.18 7.39
C GLY A 92 4.15 0.61 6.37
N LEU A 93 4.57 1.83 6.72
CA LEU A 93 5.47 2.63 5.88
C LEU A 93 6.85 1.99 5.79
N ASP A 94 7.38 1.47 6.88
CA ASP A 94 8.70 0.83 6.92
C ASP A 94 8.71 -0.46 6.09
N ALA A 95 7.69 -1.30 6.23
CA ALA A 95 7.51 -2.49 5.40
C ALA A 95 7.42 -2.13 3.89
N LEU A 96 6.78 -1.00 3.54
CA LEU A 96 6.74 -0.49 2.17
C LEU A 96 8.11 0.03 1.71
N LEU A 97 8.81 0.81 2.54
CA LEU A 97 10.15 1.34 2.26
C LEU A 97 11.15 0.20 2.05
N GLN A 98 11.03 -0.87 2.81
CA GLN A 98 11.89 -2.05 2.76
C GLN A 98 11.47 -3.06 1.68
N GLY A 99 10.33 -2.86 1.01
CA GLY A 99 9.84 -3.79 0.00
C GLY A 99 9.36 -5.13 0.56
N GLU A 100 9.11 -5.23 1.87
CA GLU A 100 8.63 -6.46 2.52
C GLU A 100 7.24 -6.90 2.00
N ILE A 101 6.50 -5.97 1.39
CA ILE A 101 5.20 -6.23 0.76
C ILE A 101 5.26 -7.30 -0.35
N PHE A 102 6.43 -7.58 -0.93
CA PHE A 102 6.64 -8.61 -1.94
C PHE A 102 7.05 -9.98 -1.37
N ASN A 103 7.22 -10.09 -0.04
CA ASN A 103 7.68 -11.30 0.64
C ASN A 103 6.54 -12.03 1.39
N HIS A 104 5.29 -11.66 1.15
CA HIS A 104 4.13 -12.23 1.84
C HIS A 104 3.63 -13.56 1.24
N PRO A 105 2.94 -14.40 2.03
CA PRO A 105 2.41 -15.68 1.57
C PRO A 105 1.35 -15.53 0.46
N GLY A 106 1.31 -16.55 -0.42
CA GLY A 106 0.66 -16.52 -1.73
C GLY A 106 -0.80 -16.04 -1.80
N GLY A 107 -1.59 -16.27 -0.74
CA GLY A 107 -3.02 -15.92 -0.72
C GLY A 107 -3.31 -14.42 -0.75
N ILE A 108 -2.38 -13.59 -0.29
CA ILE A 108 -2.55 -12.12 -0.26
C ILE A 108 -2.41 -11.52 -1.65
N TYR A 109 -1.67 -12.14 -2.57
CA TYR A 109 -1.46 -11.59 -3.92
C TYR A 109 -2.76 -11.46 -4.70
N TRP A 110 -3.67 -12.43 -4.61
CA TRP A 110 -4.95 -12.36 -5.31
C TRP A 110 -5.84 -11.24 -4.78
N LEU A 111 -5.88 -11.05 -3.46
CA LEU A 111 -6.59 -9.93 -2.83
C LEU A 111 -5.96 -8.59 -3.21
N GLY A 112 -4.62 -8.52 -3.25
CA GLY A 112 -3.88 -7.35 -3.70
C GLY A 112 -4.15 -7.01 -5.16
N LEU A 113 -4.18 -8.00 -6.06
CA LEU A 113 -4.51 -7.82 -7.47
C LEU A 113 -5.95 -7.36 -7.68
N LEU A 114 -6.91 -7.93 -6.94
CA LEU A 114 -8.30 -7.51 -6.99
C LEU A 114 -8.46 -6.06 -6.50
N TYR A 115 -7.82 -5.73 -5.38
CA TYR A 115 -7.82 -4.37 -4.82
C TYR A 115 -7.16 -3.37 -5.79
N TRP A 116 -6.04 -3.76 -6.40
CA TRP A 116 -5.35 -2.95 -7.39
C TRP A 116 -6.20 -2.72 -8.65
N GLY A 117 -6.84 -3.76 -9.19
CA GLY A 117 -7.76 -3.63 -10.32
C GLY A 117 -8.96 -2.73 -9.99
N MET A 118 -9.53 -2.88 -8.81
CA MET A 118 -10.58 -1.99 -8.30
C MET A 118 -10.10 -0.54 -8.21
N TRP A 119 -8.88 -0.33 -7.74
CA TRP A 119 -8.28 1.00 -7.63
C TRP A 119 -8.03 1.64 -9.00
N VAL A 120 -7.58 0.86 -9.98
CA VAL A 120 -7.44 1.31 -11.38
C VAL A 120 -8.80 1.75 -11.95
N PHE A 121 -9.85 0.96 -11.73
CA PHE A 121 -11.21 1.29 -12.15
C PHE A 121 -11.71 2.60 -11.52
N PHE A 122 -11.53 2.77 -10.21
CA PHE A 122 -11.90 4.00 -9.53
C PHE A 122 -11.08 5.21 -9.97
N SER A 123 -9.77 5.03 -10.22
CA SER A 123 -8.93 6.09 -10.76
C SER A 123 -9.44 6.58 -12.12
N ALA A 124 -9.88 5.67 -13.00
CA ALA A 124 -10.48 6.04 -14.28
C ALA A 124 -11.78 6.83 -14.11
N GLY A 125 -12.68 6.33 -13.25
CA GLY A 125 -13.95 7.00 -12.96
C GLY A 125 -13.77 8.39 -12.34
N PHE A 126 -12.83 8.55 -11.42
CA PHE A 126 -12.56 9.84 -10.79
C PHE A 126 -11.96 10.87 -11.72
N ILE A 127 -10.99 10.48 -12.55
CA ILE A 127 -10.39 11.41 -13.51
C ILE A 127 -11.46 11.92 -14.48
N SER A 128 -12.39 11.06 -14.93
CA SER A 128 -13.52 11.54 -15.74
C SER A 128 -14.45 12.47 -14.97
N LEU A 129 -14.83 12.06 -13.75
CA LEU A 129 -15.79 12.77 -12.90
C LEU A 129 -15.31 14.19 -12.52
N PHE A 130 -14.01 14.37 -12.31
CA PHE A 130 -13.41 15.65 -11.94
C PHE A 130 -12.80 16.42 -13.11
N GLY A 131 -12.44 15.73 -14.19
CA GLY A 131 -11.85 16.34 -15.39
C GLY A 131 -12.87 16.82 -16.42
N SER A 132 -14.15 16.48 -16.29
CA SER A 132 -15.20 16.89 -17.23
C SER A 132 -16.52 17.25 -16.55
N ASP A 133 -17.20 18.29 -17.05
CA ASP A 133 -18.49 18.75 -16.50
C ASP A 133 -19.62 17.73 -16.68
N ARG A 134 -19.50 16.84 -17.68
CA ARG A 134 -20.49 15.78 -18.01
C ARG A 134 -20.00 14.36 -17.74
N GLY A 135 -18.90 14.19 -17.00
CA GLY A 135 -18.30 12.88 -16.74
C GLY A 135 -19.25 11.96 -15.98
N GLU A 136 -19.47 10.77 -16.52
CA GLU A 136 -20.28 9.72 -15.89
C GLU A 136 -19.32 8.65 -15.34
N PHE A 137 -19.26 8.55 -14.00
CA PHE A 137 -18.28 7.71 -13.30
C PHE A 137 -18.17 6.29 -13.87
N PHE A 138 -19.29 5.56 -13.99
CA PHE A 138 -19.27 4.16 -14.42
C PHE A 138 -19.01 3.99 -15.91
N ARG A 139 -19.66 4.80 -16.76
CA ARG A 139 -19.50 4.72 -18.22
C ARG A 139 -18.06 5.02 -18.63
N ASP A 140 -17.47 6.06 -18.05
CA ASP A 140 -16.11 6.45 -18.39
C ASP A 140 -15.06 5.59 -17.70
N ALA A 141 -15.35 5.07 -16.49
CA ALA A 141 -14.50 4.08 -15.86
C ALA A 141 -14.38 2.83 -16.73
N GLU A 142 -15.49 2.26 -17.23
CA GLU A 142 -15.47 1.09 -18.12
C GLU A 142 -14.66 1.36 -19.40
N ARG A 143 -14.90 2.50 -20.06
CA ARG A 143 -14.22 2.87 -21.30
C ARG A 143 -12.70 3.02 -21.13
N LEU A 144 -12.26 3.63 -20.04
CA LEU A 144 -10.84 3.91 -19.78
C LEU A 144 -10.15 2.79 -18.99
N PHE A 145 -10.90 1.85 -18.40
CA PHE A 145 -10.39 0.82 -17.51
C PHE A 145 -9.22 0.05 -18.13
N LEU A 146 -9.39 -0.49 -19.34
CA LEU A 146 -8.33 -1.28 -19.98
C LEU A 146 -7.07 -0.46 -20.27
N ARG A 147 -7.22 0.79 -20.72
CA ARG A 147 -6.07 1.68 -20.96
C ARG A 147 -5.32 1.95 -19.66
N PHE A 148 -6.06 2.25 -18.59
CA PHE A 148 -5.48 2.52 -17.27
C PHE A 148 -4.89 1.26 -16.64
N LEU A 149 -5.49 0.09 -16.89
CA LEU A 149 -4.99 -1.21 -16.45
C LEU A 149 -3.66 -1.54 -17.12
N LEU A 150 -3.53 -1.30 -18.43
CA LEU A 150 -2.27 -1.49 -19.16
C LEU A 150 -1.19 -0.52 -18.70
N LEU A 151 -1.54 0.76 -18.47
CA LEU A 151 -0.63 1.75 -17.90
C LEU A 151 -0.17 1.33 -16.49
N ALA A 152 -1.11 0.91 -15.65
CA ALA A 152 -0.77 0.46 -14.31
C ALA A 152 0.08 -0.81 -14.35
N ALA A 153 -0.20 -1.76 -15.25
CA ALA A 153 0.56 -2.99 -15.42
C ALA A 153 2.00 -2.71 -15.89
N SER A 154 2.19 -1.78 -16.83
CA SER A 154 3.53 -1.41 -17.29
C SER A 154 4.37 -0.79 -16.16
N ALA A 155 3.78 0.07 -15.33
CA ALA A 155 4.44 0.56 -14.12
C ALA A 155 4.67 -0.55 -13.09
N GLY A 156 3.73 -1.48 -12.93
CA GLY A 156 3.88 -2.65 -12.07
C GLY A 156 5.12 -3.46 -12.42
N ILE A 157 5.40 -3.68 -13.70
CA ILE A 157 6.62 -4.34 -14.17
C ILE A 157 7.87 -3.56 -13.76
N LEU A 158 7.87 -2.24 -13.91
CA LEU A 158 8.99 -1.38 -13.49
C LEU A 158 9.20 -1.40 -11.97
N TYR A 159 8.11 -1.41 -11.19
CA TYR A 159 8.18 -1.53 -9.74
C TYR A 159 8.73 -2.90 -9.32
N ILE A 160 8.29 -3.98 -9.95
CA ILE A 160 8.86 -5.31 -9.72
C ILE A 160 10.36 -5.28 -9.98
N LEU A 161 10.82 -4.70 -11.09
CA LEU A 161 12.25 -4.58 -11.38
C LEU A 161 13.00 -3.79 -10.30
N ILE A 162 12.45 -2.67 -9.83
CA ILE A 162 13.06 -1.86 -8.77
C ILE A 162 13.18 -2.66 -7.47
N PHE A 163 12.10 -3.31 -7.02
CA PHE A 163 12.09 -3.98 -5.72
C PHE A 163 12.78 -5.35 -5.73
N THR A 164 12.86 -6.04 -6.87
CA THR A 164 13.50 -7.36 -6.96
C THR A 164 14.95 -7.33 -7.44
N VAL A 165 15.36 -6.28 -8.16
CA VAL A 165 16.73 -6.18 -8.69
C VAL A 165 17.48 -5.00 -8.07
N LEU A 166 16.94 -3.79 -8.17
CA LEU A 166 17.65 -2.59 -7.72
C LEU A 166 17.80 -2.56 -6.19
N LEU A 167 16.73 -2.83 -5.44
CA LEU A 167 16.75 -2.77 -3.98
C LEU A 167 17.70 -3.83 -3.38
N PRO A 168 17.68 -5.13 -3.77
CA PRO A 168 18.63 -6.11 -3.26
C PRO A 168 20.08 -5.81 -3.64
N LEU A 169 20.31 -5.30 -4.87
CA LEU A 169 21.64 -4.85 -5.30
C LEU A 169 22.16 -3.75 -4.39
N LEU A 170 21.36 -2.72 -4.13
CA LEU A 170 21.75 -1.63 -3.24
C LEU A 170 21.91 -2.08 -1.78
N ASN A 171 21.08 -3.00 -1.30
CA ASN A 171 21.24 -3.60 0.03
C ASN A 171 22.62 -4.27 0.15
N SER A 172 23.01 -5.09 -0.83
CA SER A 172 24.30 -5.78 -0.83
C SER A 172 25.49 -4.81 -0.91
N LEU A 173 25.36 -3.72 -1.68
CA LEU A 173 26.39 -2.69 -1.77
C LEU A 173 26.56 -1.94 -0.45
N VAL A 174 25.44 -1.47 0.13
CA VAL A 174 25.48 -0.77 1.42
C VAL A 174 26.08 -1.68 2.49
N GLU A 175 25.64 -2.94 2.58
CA GLU A 175 26.18 -3.88 3.56
C GLU A 175 27.69 -4.05 3.42
N GLN A 176 28.22 -4.20 2.20
CA GLN A 176 29.67 -4.29 1.96
C GLN A 176 30.44 -3.05 2.46
N PHE A 177 29.92 -1.85 2.20
CA PHE A 177 30.58 -0.62 2.65
C PHE A 177 30.44 -0.36 4.15
N THR A 178 29.35 -0.82 4.78
CA THR A 178 29.07 -0.53 6.20
C THR A 178 29.56 -1.60 7.17
N ARG A 179 29.88 -2.82 6.69
CA ARG A 179 30.21 -3.97 7.56
C ARG A 179 31.38 -3.75 8.51
N GLU A 180 32.35 -2.93 8.11
CA GLU A 180 33.57 -2.65 8.88
C GLU A 180 33.50 -1.32 9.64
N MET A 181 32.39 -0.58 9.52
CA MET A 181 32.24 0.72 10.16
C MET A 181 31.76 0.57 11.61
N ILE A 182 32.54 1.11 12.55
CA ILE A 182 32.23 1.10 13.99
C ILE A 182 31.28 2.26 14.37
N ASP A 183 31.27 3.35 13.59
CA ASP A 183 30.40 4.52 13.82
C ASP A 183 29.05 4.34 13.09
N GLU A 184 27.96 4.62 13.79
CA GLU A 184 26.58 4.50 13.28
C GLU A 184 26.19 5.64 12.32
N ARG A 185 26.85 6.81 12.42
CA ARG A 185 26.54 7.99 11.59
C ARG A 185 26.71 7.75 10.08
N PRO A 186 27.85 7.21 9.59
CA PRO A 186 27.99 6.91 8.17
C PRO A 186 26.98 5.86 7.69
N VAL A 187 26.69 4.84 8.50
CA VAL A 187 25.67 3.81 8.19
C VAL A 187 24.30 4.43 7.93
N PHE A 188 23.91 5.43 8.74
CA PHE A 188 22.69 6.19 8.52
C PHE A 188 22.67 6.90 7.15
N TYR A 189 23.74 7.61 6.77
CA TYR A 189 23.79 8.31 5.49
C TYR A 189 23.76 7.37 4.29
N TYR A 190 24.45 6.22 4.35
CA TYR A 190 24.37 5.20 3.30
C TYR A 190 22.97 4.61 3.17
N THR A 191 22.30 4.38 4.31
CA THR A 191 20.91 3.91 4.34
C THR A 191 19.95 4.93 3.73
N LEU A 192 20.11 6.21 4.05
CA LEU A 192 19.33 7.30 3.48
C LEU A 192 19.56 7.42 1.96
N GLY A 193 20.82 7.34 1.52
CA GLY A 193 21.20 7.37 0.11
C GLY A 193 20.60 6.22 -0.69
N LYS A 194 20.63 5.00 -0.13
CA LYS A 194 19.96 3.83 -0.68
C LYS A 194 18.47 4.07 -0.89
N TYR A 195 17.75 4.51 0.14
CA TYR A 195 16.31 4.75 0.02
C TYR A 195 16.01 5.87 -0.98
N ALA A 196 16.81 6.93 -1.03
CA ALA A 196 16.68 7.97 -2.05
C ALA A 196 16.82 7.38 -3.48
N LEU A 197 17.83 6.54 -3.72
CA LEU A 197 18.05 5.90 -5.02
C LEU A 197 16.94 4.94 -5.45
N VAL A 198 16.22 4.34 -4.50
CA VAL A 198 15.06 3.47 -4.78
C VAL A 198 13.80 4.30 -5.03
N TRP A 199 13.54 5.30 -4.19
CA TRP A 199 12.29 6.05 -4.21
C TRP A 199 12.22 7.13 -5.29
N ILE A 200 13.35 7.71 -5.71
CA ILE A 200 13.36 8.67 -6.82
C ILE A 200 12.80 8.03 -8.11
N PRO A 201 13.28 6.86 -8.58
CA PRO A 201 12.68 6.15 -9.71
C PRO A 201 11.19 5.85 -9.51
N VAL A 202 10.78 5.41 -8.31
CA VAL A 202 9.37 5.11 -8.02
C VAL A 202 8.49 6.35 -8.21
N LEU A 203 8.93 7.49 -7.69
CA LEU A 203 8.23 8.78 -7.83
C LEU A 203 8.22 9.25 -9.28
N LEU A 204 9.30 9.07 -10.03
CA LEU A 204 9.35 9.42 -11.45
C LEU A 204 8.37 8.58 -12.27
N ILE A 205 8.32 7.27 -12.04
CA ILE A 205 7.35 6.38 -12.71
C ILE A 205 5.92 6.81 -12.37
N GLN A 206 5.64 7.10 -11.09
CA GLN A 206 4.32 7.56 -10.65
C GLN A 206 3.93 8.88 -11.34
N LEU A 207 4.87 9.83 -11.42
CA LEU A 207 4.66 11.11 -12.09
C LEU A 207 4.38 10.95 -13.59
N VAL A 208 5.14 10.08 -14.28
CA VAL A 208 4.90 9.76 -15.69
C VAL A 208 3.52 9.13 -15.87
N LEU A 209 3.15 8.17 -15.03
CA LEU A 209 1.82 7.54 -15.09
C LEU A 209 0.69 8.54 -14.91
N ASP A 210 0.78 9.41 -13.92
CA ASP A 210 -0.26 10.38 -13.65
C ASP A 210 -0.41 11.37 -14.81
N TYR A 211 0.71 11.77 -15.42
CA TYR A 211 0.68 12.55 -16.65
C TYR A 211 0.08 11.78 -17.83
N SER A 212 0.43 10.51 -18.01
CA SER A 212 -0.12 9.64 -19.07
C SER A 212 -1.63 9.43 -18.93
N LYS A 213 -2.16 9.30 -17.71
CA LYS A 213 -3.61 9.21 -17.47
C LYS A 213 -4.35 10.47 -17.92
N ILE A 214 -3.79 11.64 -17.62
CA ILE A 214 -4.35 12.93 -18.05
C ILE A 214 -4.30 13.06 -19.57
N ALA A 215 -3.19 12.66 -20.19
CA ALA A 215 -3.05 12.67 -21.65
C ALA A 215 -4.05 11.70 -22.32
N ALA A 216 -4.25 10.51 -21.75
CA ALA A 216 -5.19 9.51 -22.24
C ALA A 216 -6.67 9.93 -22.16
N MET A 217 -7.00 10.94 -21.35
CA MET A 217 -8.35 11.52 -21.28
C MET A 217 -8.63 12.52 -22.41
N ARG A 218 -7.60 13.21 -22.91
CA ARG A 218 -7.73 14.26 -23.93
C ARG A 218 -7.96 13.74 -25.35
N HIS A 219 -7.79 12.43 -25.57
CA HIS A 219 -7.95 11.75 -26.85
C HIS A 219 -9.08 10.72 -26.80
#